data_AF-A0A3M7LDB2-F1
#
_entry.id   AF-A0A3M7LDB2-F1
#
_cell.length_a   1.000
_cell.length_b   1.000
_cell.length_c   1.000
_cell.angle_alpha   90.00
_cell.angle_beta   90.00
_cell.angle_gamma   90.00
#
_symmetry.space_group_name_H-M   'P 1'
#
loop_
_entity.id
_entity.type
_entity.pdbx_description
1 polymer ?
#
loop_
_entity_poly.entity_id
_entity_poly.type
_entity_poly.pdbx_seq_one_letter_code
_entity_poly.pdbx_strand_id
1 'polypeptide(L)'
;MKENENINIIDISHRLNDYILHLKAVKAIKTNQDIADTGIIAKSNLSRAVNGDEKYLTKSFIKKLVIKYPDSGYTFEDIWYGTSNKKYTQKKEAQFNELPIGDQLNIIYNNQKALENKMDKMFDYIDEYLRPVFDYMISKENLETDNKS
;
A
#
# COMPACT_ATOMS: atom_id res chain seq x y z
N MET A 1 -3.60 27.81 17.16
CA MET A 1 -4.22 27.78 15.82
C MET A 1 -4.70 26.37 15.56
N LYS A 2 -5.98 26.16 15.24
CA LYS A 2 -6.45 24.89 14.68
C LYS A 2 -6.08 24.91 13.20
N GLU A 3 -4.99 24.26 12.83
CA GLU A 3 -4.65 24.06 11.43
C GLU A 3 -5.78 23.23 10.79
N ASN A 4 -6.40 23.75 9.74
CA ASN A 4 -7.28 22.97 8.88
C ASN A 4 -6.40 21.91 8.18
N GLU A 5 -6.32 20.74 8.80
CA GLU A 5 -5.88 19.49 8.17
C GLU A 5 -6.81 19.26 6.96
N ASN A 6 -6.45 19.78 5.78
CA ASN A 6 -7.16 19.53 4.52
C ASN A 6 -6.85 18.09 4.07
N ILE A 7 -7.27 17.12 4.89
CA ILE A 7 -7.09 15.70 4.65
C ILE A 7 -8.34 15.21 3.93
N ASN A 8 -8.17 14.82 2.68
CA ASN A 8 -9.24 14.31 1.84
C ASN A 8 -9.58 12.87 2.27
N ILE A 9 -10.84 12.60 2.59
CA ILE A 9 -11.31 11.26 2.97
C ILE A 9 -11.07 10.22 1.86
N ILE A 10 -11.16 10.65 0.60
CA ILE A 10 -10.93 9.78 -0.57
C ILE A 10 -9.49 9.24 -0.51
N ASP A 11 -8.53 10.11 -0.20
CA ASP A 11 -7.13 9.72 -0.12
C ASP A 11 -6.87 8.80 1.09
N ILE A 12 -7.54 9.03 2.22
CA ILE A 12 -7.47 8.10 3.37
C ILE A 12 -8.03 6.74 2.99
N SER A 13 -9.16 6.70 2.28
CA SER A 13 -9.81 5.47 1.84
C SER A 13 -8.92 4.68 0.88
N HIS A 14 -8.27 5.34 -0.07
CA HIS A 14 -7.29 4.69 -0.95
C HIS A 14 -6.13 4.09 -0.15
N ARG A 15 -5.54 4.85 0.78
CA ARG A 15 -4.43 4.34 1.61
C ARG A 15 -4.85 3.19 2.53
N LEU A 16 -6.08 3.21 3.04
CA LEU A 16 -6.65 2.08 3.79
C LEU A 16 -6.76 0.84 2.90
N ASN A 17 -7.22 1.00 1.66
CA ASN A 17 -7.32 -0.09 0.71
C ASN A 17 -5.94 -0.66 0.34
N ASP A 18 -4.95 0.19 0.10
CA ASP A 18 -3.56 -0.22 -0.13
C ASP A 18 -3.00 -1.01 1.04
N TYR A 19 -3.27 -0.55 2.27
CA TYR A 19 -2.88 -1.27 3.48
C TYR A 19 -3.53 -2.66 3.57
N ILE A 20 -4.83 -2.79 3.30
CA ILE A 20 -5.53 -4.08 3.30
C ILE A 20 -4.97 -5.01 2.21
N LEU A 21 -4.65 -4.47 1.02
CA LEU A 21 -3.98 -5.23 -0.04
C LEU A 21 -2.60 -5.71 0.39
N HIS A 22 -1.83 -4.87 1.08
CA HIS A 22 -0.54 -5.25 1.63
C HIS A 22 -0.66 -6.42 2.62
N LEU A 23 -1.61 -6.34 3.57
CA LEU A 23 -1.87 -7.43 4.53
C LEU A 23 -2.18 -8.76 3.83
N LYS A 24 -2.88 -8.73 2.68
CA LYS A 24 -3.13 -9.92 1.85
C LYS A 24 -1.86 -10.42 1.18
N ALA A 25 -1.05 -9.53 0.62
CA ALA A 25 0.19 -9.89 -0.06
C ALA A 25 1.20 -10.58 0.87
N VAL A 26 1.29 -10.12 2.13
CA VAL A 26 2.14 -10.75 3.17
C VAL A 26 1.48 -11.94 3.87
N LYS A 27 0.27 -12.34 3.42
CA LYS A 27 -0.52 -13.45 3.97
C LYS A 27 -0.89 -13.30 5.45
N ALA A 28 -0.89 -12.07 5.98
CA ALA A 28 -1.40 -11.78 7.33
C ALA A 28 -2.93 -11.94 7.40
N ILE A 29 -3.61 -11.68 6.28
CA ILE A 29 -5.02 -12.02 6.06
C ILE A 29 -5.16 -12.64 4.67
N LYS A 30 -6.20 -13.43 4.45
CA LYS A 30 -6.63 -13.93 3.14
C LYS A 30 -7.77 -13.08 2.59
N THR A 31 -8.70 -12.65 3.44
CA THR A 31 -9.89 -11.90 3.05
C THR A 31 -10.17 -10.71 3.96
N ASN A 32 -11.06 -9.80 3.54
CA ASN A 32 -11.54 -8.73 4.43
C ASN A 32 -12.38 -9.30 5.59
N GLN A 33 -12.95 -10.50 5.45
CA GLN A 33 -13.70 -11.15 6.53
C GLN A 33 -12.78 -11.49 7.70
N ASP A 34 -11.53 -11.88 7.43
CA ASP A 34 -10.55 -12.21 8.45
C ASP A 34 -10.29 -11.01 9.40
N ILE A 35 -10.34 -9.78 8.88
CA ILE A 35 -10.26 -8.56 9.69
C ILE A 35 -11.47 -8.44 10.63
N ALA A 36 -12.67 -8.68 10.11
CA ALA A 36 -13.90 -8.62 10.91
C ALA A 36 -13.93 -9.74 11.98
N ASP A 37 -13.42 -10.92 11.66
CA ASP A 37 -13.38 -12.09 12.55
C ASP A 37 -12.45 -11.87 13.75
N THR A 38 -11.52 -10.91 13.67
CA THR A 38 -10.71 -10.51 14.84
C THR A 38 -11.52 -9.87 15.96
N GLY A 39 -12.76 -9.42 15.68
CA GLY A 39 -13.63 -8.75 16.65
C GLY A 39 -13.24 -7.31 16.98
N ILE A 40 -12.12 -6.79 16.47
CA ILE A 40 -11.65 -5.43 16.78
C ILE A 40 -12.54 -4.34 16.15
N ILE A 41 -13.18 -4.68 15.02
CA ILE A 41 -14.01 -3.82 14.19
C ILE A 41 -15.22 -4.65 13.75
N ALA A 42 -16.42 -4.12 13.94
CA ALA A 42 -17.64 -4.74 13.44
C ALA A 42 -17.62 -4.82 11.91
N LYS A 43 -18.03 -5.97 11.35
CA LYS A 43 -18.07 -6.23 9.89
C LYS A 43 -18.75 -5.11 9.09
N SER A 44 -19.90 -4.62 9.58
CA SER A 44 -20.65 -3.53 8.94
C SER A 44 -19.82 -2.23 8.87
N ASN A 45 -19.07 -1.92 9.92
CA ASN A 45 -18.22 -0.73 9.97
C ASN A 45 -17.00 -0.89 9.04
N LEU A 46 -16.41 -2.08 8.97
CA LEU A 46 -15.31 -2.38 8.05
C LEU A 46 -15.71 -2.13 6.60
N SER A 47 -16.85 -2.68 6.17
CA SER A 47 -17.32 -2.51 4.79
C SER A 47 -17.57 -1.04 4.45
N ARG A 48 -18.14 -0.26 5.37
CA ARG A 48 -18.42 1.18 5.16
C ARG A 48 -17.13 2.00 5.11
N ALA A 49 -16.18 1.73 6.01
CA ALA A 49 -14.90 2.42 6.03
C ALA A 49 -14.05 2.15 4.77
N VAL A 50 -14.03 0.90 4.28
CA VAL A 50 -13.34 0.51 3.04
C VAL A 50 -13.90 1.23 1.81
N ASN A 51 -15.21 1.55 1.84
CA ASN A 51 -15.88 2.32 0.78
C ASN A 51 -15.76 3.84 0.97
N GLY A 52 -14.98 4.32 1.95
CA GLY A 52 -14.75 5.75 2.15
C GLY A 52 -15.85 6.51 2.87
N ASP A 53 -16.76 5.83 3.59
CA ASP A 53 -17.77 6.51 4.41
C ASP A 53 -17.11 7.20 5.63
N GLU A 54 -17.06 8.53 5.62
CA GLU A 54 -16.46 9.40 6.64
C GLU A 54 -16.91 9.07 8.07
N LYS A 55 -18.17 8.63 8.24
CA LYS A 55 -18.72 8.30 9.55
C LYS A 55 -18.05 7.07 10.17
N TYR A 56 -17.52 6.18 9.34
CA TYR A 56 -16.93 4.91 9.78
C TYR A 56 -15.40 4.89 9.60
N LEU A 57 -14.88 5.63 8.62
CA LEU A 57 -13.45 5.81 8.39
C LEU A 57 -12.86 6.84 9.37
N THR A 58 -12.71 6.42 10.62
CA THR A 58 -12.28 7.28 11.74
C THR A 58 -10.83 7.04 12.15
N LYS A 59 -10.21 8.01 12.86
CA LYS A 59 -8.86 7.84 13.43
C LYS A 59 -8.79 6.60 14.34
N SER A 60 -9.83 6.36 15.15
CA SER A 60 -9.88 5.20 16.04
C SER A 60 -9.96 3.88 15.28
N PHE A 61 -10.68 3.84 14.16
CA PHE A 61 -10.76 2.67 13.30
C PHE A 61 -9.36 2.29 12.79
N ILE A 62 -8.63 3.25 12.21
CA ILE A 62 -7.29 3.01 11.65
C ILE A 62 -6.32 2.59 12.75
N LYS A 63 -6.32 3.27 13.90
CA LYS A 63 -5.44 2.90 15.03
C LYS A 63 -5.67 1.46 15.49
N LYS A 64 -6.92 1.04 15.67
CA LYS A 64 -7.25 -0.34 16.06
C LYS A 64 -6.74 -1.35 15.04
N LEU A 65 -6.91 -1.05 13.75
CA LEU A 65 -6.50 -1.94 12.68
C LEU A 65 -4.98 -2.10 12.63
N VAL A 66 -4.22 -1.00 12.70
CA VAL A 66 -2.75 -1.06 12.65
C VAL A 66 -2.17 -1.75 13.88
N ILE A 67 -2.74 -1.51 15.08
CA ILE A 67 -2.33 -2.21 16.32
C ILE A 67 -2.52 -3.73 16.19
N LYS A 68 -3.54 -4.19 15.45
CA LYS A 68 -3.79 -5.62 15.26
C LYS A 68 -2.71 -6.29 14.40
N TYR A 69 -2.11 -5.57 13.46
CA TYR A 69 -1.11 -6.08 12.53
C TYR A 69 0.19 -5.26 12.62
N PRO A 70 0.89 -5.32 13.77
CA PRO A 70 2.07 -4.47 14.02
C PRO A 70 3.23 -4.76 13.06
N ASP A 71 3.36 -6.00 12.58
CA ASP A 71 4.44 -6.44 11.68
C ASP A 71 4.21 -6.05 10.20
N SER A 72 3.12 -5.31 9.92
CA SER A 72 2.80 -4.87 8.55
C SER A 72 3.70 -3.75 8.03
N GLY A 73 4.49 -3.11 8.90
CA GLY A 73 5.33 -1.97 8.53
C GLY A 73 4.57 -0.68 8.21
N TYR A 74 3.24 -0.68 8.35
CA TYR A 74 2.40 0.52 8.26
C TYR A 74 2.14 1.09 9.65
N THR A 75 2.08 2.42 9.75
CA THR A 75 1.65 3.15 10.94
C THR A 75 0.27 3.76 10.74
N PHE A 76 -0.34 4.26 11.82
CA PHE A 76 -1.56 5.08 11.75
C PHE A 76 -1.33 6.28 10.83
N GLU A 77 -0.18 6.92 10.95
CA GLU A 77 0.18 8.12 10.20
C GLU A 77 0.37 7.84 8.71
N ASP A 78 0.96 6.70 8.35
CA ASP A 78 1.12 6.30 6.94
C ASP A 78 -0.25 6.24 6.24
N ILE A 79 -1.30 5.81 6.94
CA ILE A 79 -2.66 5.68 6.38
C ILE A 79 -3.45 6.98 6.51
N TRP A 80 -3.42 7.62 7.69
CA TRP A 80 -4.25 8.80 7.95
C TRP A 80 -3.71 10.04 7.25
N TYR A 81 -2.40 10.27 7.34
CA TYR A 81 -1.75 11.48 6.83
C TYR A 81 -1.09 11.28 5.46
N GLY A 82 -0.68 10.05 5.14
CA GLY A 82 0.07 9.75 3.92
C GLY A 82 1.55 10.15 4.01
N THR A 83 2.38 9.49 3.20
CA THR A 83 3.84 9.71 3.14
C THR A 83 4.24 11.04 2.48
N SER A 84 3.30 11.73 1.82
CA SER A 84 3.47 13.07 1.25
C SER A 84 3.25 14.20 2.27
N ASN A 85 2.82 13.89 3.49
CA ASN A 85 2.70 14.89 4.54
C ASN A 85 4.10 15.26 5.08
N LYS A 86 4.63 16.40 4.60
CA LYS A 86 5.96 16.93 4.95
C LYS A 86 6.27 16.89 6.45
N LYS A 87 5.29 17.19 7.33
CA LYS A 87 5.51 17.17 8.78
C LYS A 87 5.77 15.76 9.32
N TYR A 88 5.09 14.76 8.76
CA TYR A 88 5.28 13.36 9.14
C TYR A 88 6.57 12.78 8.56
N THR A 89 6.87 13.07 7.29
CA THR A 89 8.13 12.66 6.65
C THR A 89 9.34 13.22 7.42
N GLN A 90 9.31 14.50 7.78
CA GLN A 90 10.34 15.14 8.61
C GLN A 90 10.48 14.49 9.99
N LYS A 91 9.37 14.11 10.63
CA LYS A 91 9.40 13.42 11.93
C LYS A 91 10.03 12.03 11.81
N LYS A 92 9.70 11.28 10.74
CA LYS A 92 10.25 9.94 10.49
C LYS A 92 11.75 10.00 10.15
N GLU A 93 12.17 11.00 9.38
CA GLU A 93 13.58 11.29 9.10
C GLU A 93 14.34 11.66 10.38
N ALA A 94 13.77 12.51 11.24
CA ALA A 94 14.38 12.86 12.51
C ALA A 94 14.58 11.63 13.40
N GLN A 95 13.56 10.78 13.53
CA GLN A 95 13.64 9.52 14.29
C GLN A 95 14.68 8.55 13.71
N PHE A 96 14.78 8.47 12.38
CA PHE A 96 15.78 7.64 11.72
C PHE A 96 17.21 8.15 12.02
N ASN A 97 17.41 9.47 11.96
CA ASN A 97 18.71 10.09 12.21
C ASN A 97 19.18 9.97 13.67
N GLU A 98 18.26 9.75 14.61
CA GLU A 98 18.55 9.50 16.04
C GLU A 98 18.99 8.06 16.31
N LEU A 99 18.78 7.12 15.39
CA LEU A 99 19.18 5.72 15.57
C LEU A 99 20.70 5.56 15.49
N PRO A 100 21.28 4.57 16.20
CA PRO A 100 22.67 4.16 15.97
C PRO A 100 22.92 3.83 14.50
N ILE A 101 24.11 4.16 14.00
CA ILE A 101 24.41 4.04 12.56
C ILE A 101 24.29 2.61 12.04
N GLY A 102 24.54 1.61 12.89
CA GLY A 102 24.35 0.20 12.55
C GLY A 102 22.87 -0.15 12.29
N ASP A 103 21.96 0.40 13.09
CA ASP A 103 20.52 0.18 12.94
C ASP A 103 19.99 0.90 11.69
N GLN A 104 20.49 2.10 11.42
CA GLN A 104 20.20 2.83 10.18
C GLN A 104 20.58 2.02 8.94
N LEU A 105 21.82 1.49 8.92
CA LEU A 105 22.31 0.66 7.81
C LEU A 105 21.49 -0.62 7.62
N ASN A 106 21.10 -1.26 8.72
CA ASN A 106 20.28 -2.47 8.66
C ASN A 106 18.88 -2.18 8.08
N ILE A 107 18.26 -1.06 8.47
CA ILE A 107 16.99 -0.60 7.89
C ILE A 107 17.14 -0.32 6.39
N ILE A 108 18.19 0.40 5.99
CA ILE A 108 18.46 0.70 4.56
C ILE A 108 18.63 -0.59 3.77
N TYR A 109 19.44 -1.53 4.25
CA TYR A 109 19.71 -2.80 3.59
C TYR A 109 18.43 -3.61 3.39
N ASN A 110 17.60 -3.75 4.42
CA ASN A 110 16.35 -4.49 4.32
C ASN A 110 15.35 -3.83 3.35
N ASN A 111 15.30 -2.50 3.33
CA ASN A 111 14.47 -1.76 2.39
C ASN A 111 14.93 -1.94 0.94
N GLN A 112 16.25 -1.90 0.68
CA GLN A 112 16.82 -2.17 -0.63
C GLN A 112 16.46 -3.58 -1.12
N LYS A 113 16.67 -4.59 -0.27
CA LYS A 113 16.30 -5.98 -0.59
C LYS A 113 14.81 -6.14 -0.89
N ALA A 114 13.94 -5.43 -0.16
CA ALA A 114 12.50 -5.46 -0.41
C ALA A 114 12.12 -4.80 -1.74
N LEU A 115 12.82 -3.74 -2.15
CA LEU A 115 12.64 -3.09 -3.45
C LEU A 115 13.07 -3.99 -4.61
N GLU A 116 14.23 -4.63 -4.50
CA GLU A 116 14.73 -5.58 -5.50
C GLU A 116 13.73 -6.71 -5.74
N ASN A 117 13.24 -7.35 -4.66
CA ASN A 117 12.22 -8.40 -4.77
C ASN A 117 10.91 -7.95 -5.42
N LYS A 118 10.54 -6.67 -5.26
CA LYS A 118 9.34 -6.12 -5.92
C LYS A 118 9.60 -5.88 -7.40
N MET A 119 10.79 -5.41 -7.76
CA MET A 119 11.20 -5.23 -9.15
C MET A 119 11.25 -6.56 -9.89
N ASP A 120 11.82 -7.61 -9.28
CA ASP A 120 11.87 -8.94 -9.90
C ASP A 120 10.46 -9.45 -10.23
N LYS A 121 9.54 -9.38 -9.27
CA LYS A 121 8.13 -9.77 -9.50
C LYS A 121 7.44 -8.95 -10.58
N MET A 122 7.81 -7.68 -10.71
CA MET A 122 7.28 -6.81 -11.76
C MET A 122 7.83 -7.25 -13.13
N PHE A 123 9.11 -7.57 -13.22
CA PHE A 123 9.71 -8.11 -14.44
C PHE A 123 9.12 -9.47 -14.81
N ASP A 124 8.93 -10.38 -13.85
CA ASP A 124 8.26 -11.66 -14.08
C ASP A 124 6.86 -11.46 -14.67
N TYR A 125 6.08 -10.52 -14.12
CA TYR A 125 4.75 -10.21 -14.64
C TYR A 125 4.79 -9.63 -16.07
N ILE A 126 5.75 -8.74 -16.34
CA ILE A 126 5.93 -8.19 -17.69
C ILE A 126 6.26 -9.31 -18.67
N ASP A 127 7.19 -10.20 -18.31
CA ASP A 127 7.69 -11.24 -19.20
C ASP A 127 6.66 -12.35 -19.44
N GLU A 128 5.90 -12.75 -18.41
CA GLU A 128 4.90 -13.83 -18.52
C GLU A 128 3.59 -13.36 -19.17
N TYR A 129 3.13 -12.14 -18.86
CA TYR A 129 1.78 -11.71 -19.25
C TYR A 129 1.77 -10.61 -20.30
N LEU A 130 2.66 -9.63 -20.21
CA LEU A 130 2.60 -8.46 -21.08
C LEU A 130 3.39 -8.65 -22.37
N ARG A 131 4.62 -9.17 -22.29
CA ARG A 131 5.50 -9.37 -23.44
C ARG A 131 4.85 -10.24 -24.55
N PRO A 132 4.21 -11.38 -24.25
CA PRO A 132 3.57 -12.19 -25.29
C PRO A 132 2.41 -11.47 -25.99
N VAL A 133 1.67 -10.63 -25.25
CA VAL A 133 0.58 -9.83 -25.81
C VAL A 133 1.12 -8.76 -26.75
N PHE A 134 2.19 -8.07 -26.35
CA PHE A 134 2.86 -7.09 -27.21
C PHE A 134 3.47 -7.74 -28.46
N ASP A 135 4.15 -8.87 -28.32
CA ASP A 135 4.72 -9.62 -29.45
C ASP A 135 3.63 -10.05 -30.44
N TYR A 136 2.49 -10.53 -29.93
CA TYR A 136 1.34 -10.86 -30.75
C TYR A 136 0.80 -9.65 -31.52
N MET A 137 0.60 -8.51 -30.85
CA MET A 137 0.09 -7.30 -31.51
C MET A 137 1.02 -6.80 -32.61
N ILE A 138 2.34 -6.78 -32.35
CA ILE A 138 3.35 -6.39 -33.35
C ILE A 138 3.34 -7.36 -34.54
N SER A 139 3.28 -8.68 -34.28
CA SER A 139 3.26 -9.69 -35.35
C SER A 139 2.02 -9.56 -36.24
N LYS A 140 0.86 -9.24 -35.66
CA LYS A 140 -0.39 -9.06 -36.39
C LYS A 140 -0.36 -7.81 -37.26
N GLU A 141 0.18 -6.70 -36.75
CA GLU A 141 0.29 -5.45 -37.49
C GLU A 141 1.17 -5.61 -38.75
N ASN A 142 2.29 -6.33 -38.63
CA ASN A 142 3.17 -6.64 -39.76
C ASN A 142 2.50 -7.56 -40.81
N LEU A 143 1.67 -8.52 -40.39
CA LEU A 143 0.92 -9.40 -41.30
C LEU A 143 -0.19 -8.65 -42.06
N GLU A 144 -0.77 -7.60 -41.48
CA GLU A 144 -1.80 -6.77 -42.12
C GLU A 144 -1.21 -5.77 -43.13
N THR A 145 0.06 -5.38 -42.98
CA THR A 145 0.76 -4.52 -43.94
C THR A 145 1.27 -5.28 -45.17
N ASP A 146 1.71 -6.53 -45.00
CA ASP A 146 2.23 -7.36 -46.12
C ASP A 146 1.11 -7.86 -47.05
N ASN A 147 -0.11 -8.03 -46.55
CA ASN A 147 -1.27 -8.43 -47.37
C ASN A 147 -1.92 -7.26 -48.15
N LYS A 148 -1.40 -6.05 -48.03
CA LYS A 148 -1.90 -4.83 -48.72
C LYS A 148 -0.93 -4.29 -49.79
N SER A 149 0.21 -4.95 -50.01
CA SER A 149 1.16 -4.66 -51.11
C SER A 149 1.03 -5.71 -52.22
#